data_AF-A0A9P7DI31-F1
#
_entry.id   AF-A0A9P7DI31-F1
#
_cell.length_a   1.000
_cell.length_b   1.000
_cell.length_c   1.000
_cell.angle_alpha   90.00
_cell.angle_beta   90.00
_cell.angle_gamma   90.00
#
_symmetry.space_group_name_H-M   'P 1'
#
loop_
_entity.id
_entity.type
_entity.pdbx_description
1 polymer ?
#
loop_
_entity_poly.entity_id
_entity_poly.type
_entity_poly.pdbx_seq_one_letter_code
_entity_poly.pdbx_strand_id
1 'polypeptide(L)'
;MTYVSNDPSYWPYLEWSRRYNYFIVASLTMVIYDWVLTLAQEFELIWRQRYSLMNVLYVCVRYIGILFSIVYILANFQVSITDSVSNTIWFIQAWTPVIINTMLGVIMTTRIHAMYQGSRRILIFLLVVLLACTITSVVMTVIGNVGVSGVENILSGNHQCSENMNAEDRRLNAETTVPTTVWEILALCLAVWIVIKHFRELQKSPTGANIRDCFVVLMRSHMLYFITFAIVSCFNLGTLSPNMSSLSVGVSFYYGIGEVAQAMQMFVLGPRLILSLREYHAQLVVNSDEGTYITTMDFNLPGHASTGGSV
;
A
#
# COMPACT_ATOMS: atom_id res chain seq x y z
N MET A 1 -10.82 21.83 26.01
CA MET A 1 -11.30 23.23 26.10
C MET A 1 -10.98 23.84 24.77
N THR A 2 -12.00 24.17 23.99
CA THR A 2 -11.86 24.67 22.61
C THR A 2 -11.03 25.95 22.59
N TYR A 3 -9.97 25.99 21.77
CA TYR A 3 -9.12 27.18 21.65
C TYR A 3 -9.68 28.09 20.56
N VAL A 4 -10.01 29.33 20.90
CA VAL A 4 -10.60 30.31 19.96
C VAL A 4 -9.65 31.49 19.80
N SER A 5 -9.22 31.77 18.57
CA SER A 5 -8.37 32.93 18.26
C SER A 5 -8.74 33.55 16.91
N ASN A 6 -8.82 34.88 16.88
CA ASN A 6 -9.08 35.67 15.67
C ASN A 6 -7.85 36.50 15.25
N ASP A 7 -6.66 36.12 15.72
CA ASP A 7 -5.43 36.83 15.39
C ASP A 7 -5.04 36.62 13.90
N PRO A 8 -4.82 37.70 13.12
CA PRO A 8 -4.32 37.62 11.74
C PRO A 8 -3.00 36.86 11.58
N SER A 9 -2.22 36.66 12.65
CA SER A 9 -1.00 35.86 12.64
C SER A 9 -1.22 34.41 12.17
N TYR A 10 -2.44 33.88 12.27
CA TYR A 10 -2.81 32.54 11.82
C TYR A 10 -3.19 32.44 10.33
N TRP A 11 -3.35 33.56 9.62
CA TRP A 11 -3.77 33.52 8.20
C TRP A 11 -2.83 32.72 7.29
N PRO A 12 -1.49 32.82 7.40
CA PRO A 12 -0.59 31.99 6.60
C PRO A 12 -0.79 30.48 6.84
N TYR A 13 -1.14 30.11 8.08
CA TYR A 13 -1.43 28.72 8.44
C TYR A 13 -2.75 28.24 7.85
N LEU A 14 -3.80 29.07 7.92
CA LEU A 14 -5.08 28.76 7.28
C LEU A 14 -4.92 28.61 5.76
N GLU A 15 -4.11 29.45 5.11
CA GLU A 15 -3.83 29.32 3.68
C GLU A 15 -3.01 28.07 3.33
N TRP A 16 -2.04 27.71 4.18
CA TRP A 16 -1.29 26.45 4.07
C TRP A 16 -2.22 25.24 4.19
N SER A 17 -3.05 25.21 5.25
CA SER A 17 -4.01 24.14 5.51
C SER A 17 -5.03 24.01 4.38
N ARG A 18 -5.58 25.13 3.88
CA ARG A 18 -6.50 25.12 2.74
C ARG A 18 -5.88 24.50 1.48
N ARG A 19 -4.61 24.81 1.20
CA ARG A 19 -3.89 24.20 0.05
C ARG A 19 -3.70 22.71 0.25
N TYR A 20 -3.26 22.30 1.43
CA TYR A 20 -3.11 20.89 1.78
C TYR A 20 -4.42 20.12 1.66
N ASN A 21 -5.54 20.71 2.07
CA ASN A 21 -6.87 20.10 1.97
C ASN A 21 -7.29 19.78 0.53
N TYR A 22 -6.90 20.57 -0.47
CA TYR A 22 -7.16 20.22 -1.87
C TYR A 22 -6.42 18.94 -2.30
N PHE A 23 -5.20 18.70 -1.80
CA PHE A 23 -4.47 17.46 -2.08
C PHE A 23 -5.11 16.26 -1.40
N ILE A 24 -5.64 16.43 -0.18
CA ILE A 24 -6.42 15.38 0.51
C ILE A 24 -7.66 15.00 -0.32
N VAL A 25 -8.41 15.99 -0.80
CA VAL A 25 -9.60 15.71 -1.62
C VAL A 25 -9.22 15.03 -2.93
N ALA A 26 -8.11 15.42 -3.55
CA ALA A 26 -7.57 14.76 -4.73
C ALA A 26 -7.15 13.30 -4.44
N SER A 27 -6.52 13.04 -3.29
CA SER A 27 -6.13 11.68 -2.89
C SER A 27 -7.35 10.78 -2.63
N LEU A 28 -8.39 11.28 -1.95
CA LEU A 28 -9.65 10.56 -1.80
C LEU A 28 -10.27 10.25 -3.17
N THR A 29 -10.34 11.25 -4.05
CA THR A 29 -10.94 11.09 -5.37
C THR A 29 -10.21 10.01 -6.16
N MET A 30 -8.89 9.97 -6.09
CA MET A 30 -8.07 8.91 -6.68
C MET A 30 -8.37 7.53 -6.09
N VAL A 31 -8.50 7.40 -4.76
CA VAL A 31 -8.81 6.12 -4.10
C VAL A 31 -10.21 5.63 -4.46
N ILE A 32 -11.21 6.50 -4.45
CA ILE A 32 -12.59 6.16 -4.85
C ILE A 32 -12.64 5.80 -6.33
N TYR A 33 -11.96 6.56 -7.19
CA TYR A 33 -11.92 6.30 -8.62
C TYR A 33 -11.31 4.92 -8.92
N ASP A 34 -10.19 4.59 -8.26
CA ASP A 34 -9.59 3.27 -8.35
C ASP A 34 -10.53 2.16 -7.88
N TRP A 35 -11.27 2.39 -6.79
CA TRP A 35 -12.28 1.47 -6.29
C TRP A 35 -13.38 1.20 -7.30
N VAL A 36 -13.97 2.25 -7.87
CA VAL A 36 -15.01 2.09 -8.92
C VAL A 36 -14.49 1.29 -10.11
N LEU A 37 -13.25 1.55 -10.56
CA LEU A 37 -12.66 0.84 -11.71
C LEU A 37 -12.40 -0.65 -11.44
N THR A 38 -12.13 -1.03 -10.20
CA THR A 38 -11.75 -2.40 -9.82
C THR A 38 -12.90 -3.21 -9.23
N LEU A 39 -14.06 -2.60 -9.00
CA LEU A 39 -15.20 -3.22 -8.35
C LEU A 39 -15.70 -4.48 -9.07
N ALA A 40 -15.75 -4.46 -10.40
CA ALA A 40 -16.14 -5.63 -11.18
C ALA A 40 -15.16 -6.80 -10.98
N GLN A 41 -13.85 -6.51 -11.04
CA GLN A 41 -12.80 -7.51 -10.80
C GLN A 41 -12.82 -8.02 -9.34
N GLU A 42 -13.10 -7.14 -8.37
CA GLU A 42 -13.20 -7.49 -6.96
C GLU A 42 -14.31 -8.52 -6.74
N PHE A 43 -15.49 -8.28 -7.33
CA PHE A 43 -16.62 -9.20 -7.21
C PHE A 43 -16.28 -10.60 -7.73
N GLU A 44 -15.66 -10.70 -8.90
CA GLU A 44 -15.31 -11.98 -9.51
C GLU A 44 -14.15 -12.70 -8.82
N LEU A 45 -13.08 -11.98 -8.49
CA LEU A 45 -11.82 -12.58 -8.02
C LEU A 45 -11.74 -12.73 -6.50
N ILE A 46 -12.56 -12.00 -5.73
CA ILE A 46 -12.46 -11.97 -4.27
C ILE A 46 -13.73 -12.47 -3.62
N TRP A 47 -14.89 -11.94 -4.05
CA TRP A 47 -16.17 -12.30 -3.44
C TRP A 47 -16.70 -13.67 -3.90
N ARG A 48 -16.45 -14.05 -5.16
CA ARG A 48 -16.89 -15.36 -5.70
C ARG A 48 -15.95 -16.52 -5.33
N GLN A 49 -14.76 -16.23 -4.81
CA GLN A 49 -13.73 -17.23 -4.51
C GLN A 49 -13.76 -17.65 -3.04
N ARG A 50 -13.17 -18.81 -2.70
CA ARG A 50 -13.06 -19.26 -1.30
C ARG A 50 -12.26 -18.25 -0.48
N TYR A 51 -12.66 -18.10 0.79
CA TYR A 51 -11.95 -17.24 1.74
C TYR A 51 -10.51 -17.73 1.91
N SER A 52 -9.55 -16.84 1.63
CA SER A 52 -8.12 -17.02 1.88
C SER A 52 -7.61 -15.83 2.69
N LEU A 53 -6.50 -16.02 3.40
CA LEU A 53 -5.80 -14.95 4.13
C LEU A 53 -5.56 -13.72 3.24
N MET A 54 -5.29 -13.93 1.95
CA MET A 54 -5.15 -12.82 1.00
C MET A 54 -6.44 -12.07 0.69
N ASN A 55 -7.61 -12.72 0.72
CA ASN A 55 -8.89 -12.00 0.57
C ASN A 55 -9.08 -11.09 1.78
N VAL A 56 -8.80 -11.60 2.98
CA VAL A 56 -8.97 -10.83 4.22
C VAL A 56 -8.03 -9.63 4.23
N LEU A 57 -6.74 -9.84 3.92
CA LEU A 57 -5.78 -8.74 3.82
C LEU A 57 -6.18 -7.71 2.77
N TYR A 58 -6.66 -8.15 1.60
CA TYR A 58 -7.15 -7.25 0.56
C TYR A 58 -8.31 -6.38 1.05
N VAL A 59 -9.35 -7.01 1.60
CA VAL A 59 -10.56 -6.34 2.09
C VAL A 59 -10.18 -5.36 3.19
N CYS A 60 -9.36 -5.78 4.16
CA CYS A 60 -8.89 -4.90 5.22
C CYS A 60 -8.16 -3.67 4.66
N VAL A 61 -7.14 -3.84 3.82
CA VAL A 61 -6.39 -2.71 3.24
C VAL A 61 -7.31 -1.77 2.45
N ARG A 62 -8.26 -2.33 1.70
CA ARG A 62 -9.17 -1.56 0.84
C ARG A 62 -10.15 -0.71 1.64
N TYR A 63 -10.92 -1.34 2.53
CA TYR A 63 -11.99 -0.65 3.25
C TYR A 63 -11.44 0.22 4.39
N ILE A 64 -10.35 -0.19 5.05
CA ILE A 64 -9.66 0.68 6.01
C ILE A 64 -9.11 1.91 5.28
N GLY A 65 -8.57 1.76 4.07
CA GLY A 65 -8.09 2.90 3.28
C GLY A 65 -9.18 3.90 2.92
N ILE A 66 -10.33 3.43 2.43
CA ILE A 66 -11.48 4.29 2.12
C ILE A 66 -11.97 5.01 3.39
N LEU A 67 -12.12 4.26 4.49
CA LEU A 67 -12.53 4.84 5.78
C LEU A 67 -11.54 5.89 6.27
N PHE A 68 -10.23 5.60 6.17
CA PHE A 68 -9.16 6.52 6.53
C PHE A 68 -9.24 7.81 5.73
N SER A 69 -9.37 7.74 4.41
CA SER A 69 -9.47 8.94 3.57
C SER A 69 -10.70 9.79 3.90
N ILE A 70 -11.84 9.17 4.24
CA ILE A 70 -13.05 9.90 4.66
C ILE A 70 -12.81 10.59 6.01
N VAL A 71 -12.26 9.87 7.00
CA VAL A 71 -11.96 10.41 8.34
C VAL A 71 -10.95 11.56 8.24
N TYR A 72 -9.94 11.43 7.39
CA TYR A 72 -8.92 12.45 7.17
C TYR A 72 -9.51 13.76 6.62
N ILE A 73 -10.51 13.65 5.76
CA ILE A 73 -11.25 14.81 5.25
C ILE A 73 -12.14 15.43 6.32
N LEU A 74 -12.87 14.61 7.08
CA LEU A 74 -13.73 15.09 8.18
C LEU A 74 -12.92 15.89 9.22
N ALA A 75 -11.68 15.48 9.50
CA ALA A 75 -10.76 16.19 10.39
C ALA A 75 -10.47 17.65 9.96
N ASN A 76 -10.61 17.93 8.65
CA ASN A 76 -10.20 19.19 8.02
C ASN A 76 -11.39 20.02 7.51
N PHE A 77 -12.63 19.57 7.73
CA PHE A 77 -13.83 20.30 7.37
C PHE A 77 -14.13 21.41 8.39
N GLN A 78 -14.71 22.52 7.91
CA GLN A 78 -15.14 23.67 8.73
C GLN A 78 -16.43 23.37 9.54
N VAL A 79 -16.55 22.19 10.12
CA VAL A 79 -17.70 21.79 10.95
C VAL A 79 -17.24 21.73 12.40
N SER A 80 -18.10 22.15 13.32
CA SER A 80 -17.78 22.04 14.74
C SER A 80 -17.73 20.56 15.15
N ILE A 81 -16.60 20.17 15.73
CA ILE A 81 -16.31 18.79 16.15
C ILE A 81 -15.91 18.84 17.61
N THR A 82 -16.56 18.03 18.44
CA THR A 82 -16.22 17.96 19.87
C THR A 82 -14.77 17.49 20.09
N ASP A 83 -14.12 17.97 21.16
CA ASP A 83 -12.77 17.54 21.58
C ASP A 83 -12.61 15.99 21.59
N SER A 84 -13.66 15.26 22.02
CA SER A 84 -13.65 13.78 22.04
C SER A 84 -13.56 13.13 20.66
N VAL A 85 -14.25 13.70 19.67
CA VAL A 85 -14.22 13.23 18.28
C VAL A 85 -12.90 13.61 17.64
N SER A 86 -12.40 14.83 17.88
CA SER A 86 -11.07 15.28 17.44
C SER A 86 -9.98 14.33 17.92
N ASN A 87 -10.02 13.93 19.20
CA ASN A 87 -9.07 12.98 19.76
C ASN A 87 -9.17 11.59 19.13
N THR A 88 -10.38 11.12 18.84
CA THR A 88 -10.60 9.82 18.18
C THR A 88 -10.05 9.83 16.76
N ILE A 89 -10.32 10.89 16.00
CA ILE A 89 -9.81 11.09 14.64
C ILE A 89 -8.28 11.06 14.64
N TRP A 90 -7.64 11.75 15.58
CA TRP A 90 -6.19 11.77 15.71
C TRP A 90 -5.61 10.36 15.90
N PHE A 91 -6.15 9.57 16.82
CA PHE A 91 -5.68 8.21 17.02
C PHE A 91 -5.90 7.33 15.78
N ILE A 92 -7.03 7.49 15.07
CA ILE A 92 -7.24 6.81 13.80
C ILE A 92 -6.14 7.20 12.80
N GLN A 93 -5.78 8.48 12.73
CA GLN A 93 -4.73 8.97 11.83
C GLN A 93 -3.34 8.43 12.18
N ALA A 94 -2.98 8.39 13.46
CA ALA A 94 -1.69 7.90 13.91
C ALA A 94 -1.51 6.38 13.71
N TRP A 95 -2.55 5.59 13.99
CA TRP A 95 -2.46 4.13 14.00
C TRP A 95 -2.73 3.48 12.64
N THR A 96 -3.54 4.09 11.78
CA THR A 96 -3.89 3.48 10.49
C THR A 96 -2.68 3.21 9.60
N PRO A 97 -1.71 4.13 9.42
CA PRO A 97 -0.51 3.87 8.64
C PRO A 97 0.29 2.67 9.16
N VAL A 98 0.38 2.49 10.48
CA VAL A 98 1.07 1.34 11.10
C VAL A 98 0.39 0.02 10.72
N ILE A 99 -0.94 -0.02 10.80
CA ILE A 99 -1.74 -1.20 10.47
C ILE A 99 -1.62 -1.53 8.98
N ILE A 100 -1.79 -0.54 8.11
CA ILE A 100 -1.75 -0.72 6.65
C ILE A 100 -0.37 -1.13 6.17
N ASN A 101 0.69 -0.47 6.63
CA ASN A 101 2.07 -0.86 6.27
C ASN A 101 2.40 -2.28 6.75
N THR A 102 1.90 -2.69 7.92
CA THR A 102 2.05 -4.07 8.39
C THR A 102 1.37 -5.06 7.45
N MET A 103 0.13 -4.78 7.02
CA MET A 103 -0.60 -5.62 6.07
C MET A 103 0.13 -5.69 4.72
N LEU A 104 0.60 -4.56 4.18
CA LEU A 104 1.38 -4.50 2.95
C LEU A 104 2.70 -5.26 3.09
N GLY A 105 3.39 -5.15 4.23
CA GLY A 105 4.60 -5.91 4.53
C GLY A 105 4.36 -7.43 4.52
N VAL A 106 3.22 -7.91 5.02
CA VAL A 106 2.82 -9.33 4.92
C VAL A 106 2.57 -9.72 3.46
N ILE A 107 1.84 -8.89 2.70
CA ILE A 107 1.58 -9.12 1.26
C ILE A 107 2.91 -9.23 0.50
N MET A 108 3.83 -8.30 0.72
CA MET A 108 5.15 -8.31 0.07
C MET A 108 5.99 -9.52 0.51
N THR A 109 5.95 -9.89 1.79
CA THR A 109 6.64 -11.09 2.30
C THR A 109 6.21 -12.35 1.59
N THR A 110 4.90 -12.59 1.47
CA THR A 110 4.36 -13.79 0.80
C THR A 110 4.76 -13.84 -0.67
N ARG A 111 4.82 -12.69 -1.35
CA ARG A 111 5.20 -12.61 -2.75
C ARG A 111 6.69 -12.88 -2.95
N ILE A 112 7.55 -12.25 -2.14
CA ILE A 112 8.99 -12.53 -2.18
C ILE A 112 9.25 -14.00 -1.84
N HIS A 113 8.54 -14.58 -0.87
CA HIS A 113 8.61 -16.00 -0.57
C HIS A 113 8.26 -16.88 -1.77
N ALA A 114 7.19 -16.56 -2.50
CA ALA A 114 6.82 -17.26 -3.74
C ALA A 114 7.91 -17.11 -4.83
N MET A 115 8.48 -15.91 -5.00
CA MET A 115 9.57 -15.67 -5.96
C MET A 115 10.84 -16.46 -5.65
N TYR A 116 11.13 -16.70 -4.36
CA TYR A 116 12.25 -17.54 -3.91
C TYR A 116 11.88 -19.03 -3.80
N GLN A 117 10.99 -19.50 -4.69
CA GLN A 117 10.58 -20.90 -4.81
C GLN A 117 10.06 -21.51 -3.49
N GLY A 118 9.44 -20.69 -2.65
CA GLY A 118 8.87 -21.15 -1.39
C GLY A 118 9.89 -21.48 -0.28
N SER A 119 11.12 -20.97 -0.37
CA SER A 119 12.17 -21.22 0.63
C SER A 119 11.76 -20.76 2.05
N ARG A 120 11.58 -21.72 2.96
CA ARG A 120 11.20 -21.45 4.36
C ARG A 120 12.22 -20.58 5.10
N ARG A 121 13.50 -20.66 4.73
CA ARG A 121 14.58 -19.86 5.36
C ARG A 121 14.38 -18.36 5.11
N ILE A 122 14.03 -18.00 3.88
CA ILE A 122 13.79 -16.60 3.49
C ILE A 122 12.49 -16.10 4.10
N LEU A 123 11.46 -16.95 4.18
CA LEU A 123 10.22 -16.59 4.86
C LEU A 123 10.47 -16.26 6.34
N ILE A 124 11.20 -17.12 7.06
CA ILE A 124 11.52 -16.87 8.48
C ILE A 124 12.33 -15.58 8.62
N PHE A 125 13.35 -15.38 7.78
CA PHE A 125 14.14 -14.14 7.77
C PHE A 125 13.27 -12.89 7.56
N LEU A 126 12.41 -12.90 6.55
CA LEU A 126 11.49 -11.80 6.25
C LEU A 126 10.51 -11.55 7.40
N LEU A 127 9.90 -12.59 7.96
CA LEU A 127 8.98 -12.44 9.08
C LEU A 127 9.66 -11.85 10.32
N VAL A 128 10.89 -12.28 10.64
CA VAL A 128 11.64 -11.76 11.79
C VAL A 128 11.94 -10.27 11.62
N VAL A 129 12.40 -9.86 10.42
CA VAL A 129 12.71 -8.44 10.16
C VAL A 129 11.44 -7.60 10.12
N LEU A 130 10.35 -8.09 9.52
CA LEU A 130 9.06 -7.40 9.52
C LEU A 130 8.52 -7.22 10.94
N LEU A 131 8.61 -8.27 11.77
CA LEU A 131 8.20 -8.18 13.18
C LEU A 131 9.05 -7.17 13.94
N ALA A 132 10.36 -7.15 13.74
CA ALA A 132 11.24 -6.17 14.37
C ALA A 132 10.88 -4.72 13.96
N CYS A 133 10.68 -4.47 12.66
CA CYS A 133 10.28 -3.15 12.13
C CYS A 133 8.89 -2.71 12.61
N THR A 134 7.93 -3.63 12.68
CA THR A 134 6.57 -3.32 13.15
C THR A 134 6.55 -3.03 14.64
N ILE A 135 7.28 -3.80 15.46
CA ILE A 135 7.41 -3.55 16.90
C ILE A 135 8.04 -2.17 17.14
N THR A 136 9.10 -1.81 16.42
CA THR A 136 9.73 -0.49 16.58
C THR A 136 8.79 0.64 16.15
N SER A 137 8.08 0.51 15.03
CA SER A 137 7.05 1.48 14.62
C SER A 137 5.92 1.63 15.65
N VAL A 138 5.43 0.53 16.23
CA VAL A 138 4.39 0.55 17.28
C VAL A 138 4.91 1.26 18.52
N VAL A 139 6.10 0.92 19.01
CA VAL A 139 6.68 1.53 20.22
C VAL A 139 6.88 3.03 20.03
N MET A 140 7.44 3.46 18.89
CA MET A 140 7.60 4.88 18.61
C MET A 140 6.26 5.62 18.51
N THR A 141 5.26 5.00 17.86
CA THR A 141 3.92 5.59 17.77
C THR A 141 3.28 5.72 19.15
N VAL A 142 3.43 4.73 20.03
CA VAL A 142 2.93 4.83 21.42
C VAL A 142 3.61 5.99 22.14
N ILE A 143 4.94 6.01 22.16
CA ILE A 143 5.73 7.02 22.90
C ILE A 143 5.40 8.43 22.39
N GLY A 144 5.37 8.63 21.06
CA GLY A 144 5.10 9.94 20.44
C GLY A 144 3.67 10.44 20.63
N ASN A 145 2.76 9.59 21.12
CA ASN A 145 1.37 9.95 21.37
C ASN A 145 0.99 9.89 22.86
N VAL A 146 1.94 9.60 23.78
CA VAL A 146 1.65 9.67 25.22
C VAL A 146 1.38 11.11 25.61
N GLY A 147 0.20 11.38 26.18
CA GLY A 147 -0.17 12.72 26.65
C GLY A 147 -0.65 13.68 25.56
N VAL A 148 -0.68 13.25 24.29
CA VAL A 148 -1.26 14.03 23.20
C VAL A 148 -2.78 14.02 23.31
N SER A 149 -3.40 15.18 23.11
CA SER A 149 -4.85 15.32 23.00
C SER A 149 -5.21 16.12 21.75
N GLY A 150 -6.18 15.61 20.99
CA GLY A 150 -6.81 16.37 19.92
C GLY A 150 -7.78 17.38 20.51
N VAL A 151 -7.64 18.66 20.15
CA VAL A 151 -8.49 19.76 20.62
C VAL A 151 -9.10 20.47 19.42
N GLU A 152 -10.36 20.90 19.55
CA GLU A 152 -10.98 21.76 18.54
C GLU A 152 -10.41 23.18 18.64
N ASN A 153 -9.86 23.67 17.53
CA ASN A 153 -9.40 25.03 17.38
C ASN A 153 -10.33 25.80 16.45
N ILE A 154 -10.74 26.98 16.87
CA ILE A 154 -11.53 27.93 16.08
C ILE A 154 -10.62 29.11 15.75
N LEU A 155 -10.09 29.10 14.53
CA LEU A 155 -9.11 30.07 14.03
C LEU A 155 -9.76 30.99 13.00
N SER A 156 -10.00 32.26 13.35
CA SER A 156 -10.73 33.22 12.51
C SER A 156 -12.06 32.64 11.97
N GLY A 157 -12.82 31.96 12.84
CA GLY A 157 -14.08 31.30 12.50
C GLY A 157 -13.96 29.96 11.74
N ASN A 158 -12.74 29.49 11.44
CA ASN A 158 -12.53 28.16 10.85
C ASN A 158 -12.37 27.12 11.94
N HIS A 159 -13.22 26.10 11.93
CA HIS A 159 -13.09 24.92 12.79
C HIS A 159 -12.02 23.98 12.23
N GLN A 160 -11.07 23.59 13.07
CA GLN A 160 -10.01 22.64 12.74
C GLN A 160 -9.69 21.76 13.94
N CYS A 161 -9.41 20.48 13.68
CA CYS A 161 -8.82 19.58 14.66
C CYS A 161 -7.31 19.79 14.67
N SER A 162 -6.74 20.21 15.80
CA SER A 162 -5.28 20.25 15.98
C SER A 162 -4.85 19.48 17.22
N GLU A 163 -3.63 18.98 17.18
CA GLU A 163 -3.03 18.33 18.34
C GLU A 163 -2.29 19.35 19.21
N ASN A 164 -2.45 19.20 20.52
CA ASN A 164 -1.52 19.77 21.48
C ASN A 164 -0.36 18.80 21.65
N MET A 165 0.71 19.03 20.90
CA MET A 165 1.87 18.15 20.82
C MET A 165 3.15 18.98 20.93
N ASN A 166 4.10 18.52 21.76
CA ASN A 166 5.39 19.18 21.90
C ASN A 166 6.25 18.96 20.64
N ALA A 167 7.25 19.81 20.44
CA ALA A 167 8.13 19.72 19.27
C ALA A 167 8.90 18.39 19.20
N GLU A 168 9.28 17.84 20.36
CA GLU A 168 9.97 16.54 20.47
C GLU A 168 9.09 15.38 20.03
N ASP A 169 7.86 15.33 20.53
CA ASP A 169 6.90 14.29 20.17
C ASP A 169 6.57 14.37 18.67
N ARG A 170 6.40 15.59 18.13
CA ARG A 170 6.14 15.81 16.69
C ARG A 170 7.27 15.26 15.82
N ARG A 171 8.52 15.45 16.25
CA ARG A 171 9.69 14.90 15.57
C ARG A 171 9.73 13.38 15.66
N LEU A 172 9.44 12.81 16.83
CA LEU A 172 9.34 11.36 17.01
C LEU A 172 8.27 10.74 16.09
N ASN A 173 7.11 11.40 15.95
CA ASN A 173 6.07 10.97 15.02
C ASN A 173 6.53 11.02 13.56
N ALA A 174 7.29 12.04 13.15
CA ALA A 174 7.87 12.08 11.81
C ALA A 174 8.88 10.92 11.57
N GLU A 175 9.61 10.52 12.61
CA GLU A 175 10.58 9.42 12.57
C GLU A 175 9.93 8.01 12.55
N THR A 176 8.63 7.87 12.88
CA THR A 176 7.91 6.57 12.88
C THR A 176 7.91 5.83 11.55
N THR A 177 8.14 6.57 10.45
CA THR A 177 8.18 6.03 9.09
C THR A 177 9.49 5.30 8.78
N VAL A 178 10.56 5.56 9.54
CA VAL A 178 11.91 5.02 9.27
C VAL A 178 11.97 3.48 9.29
N PRO A 179 11.41 2.75 10.27
CA PRO A 179 11.44 1.28 10.24
C PRO A 179 10.71 0.69 9.04
N THR A 180 9.64 1.34 8.60
CA THR A 180 8.88 0.93 7.41
C THR A 180 9.73 1.14 6.16
N THR A 181 10.45 2.26 6.04
CA THR A 181 11.33 2.48 4.89
C THR A 181 12.49 1.48 4.86
N VAL A 182 13.08 1.15 6.00
CA VAL A 182 14.12 0.11 6.11
C VAL A 182 13.62 -1.24 5.61
N TRP A 183 12.43 -1.66 6.07
CA TRP A 183 11.80 -2.91 5.65
C TRP A 183 11.59 -2.96 4.14
N GLU A 184 11.02 -1.90 3.56
CA GLU A 184 10.69 -1.83 2.14
C GLU A 184 11.94 -1.73 1.25
N ILE A 185 13.01 -1.05 1.70
CA ILE A 185 14.31 -1.07 1.03
C ILE A 185 14.86 -2.50 0.99
N LEU A 186 14.79 -3.24 2.09
CA LEU A 186 15.23 -4.63 2.15
C LEU A 186 14.39 -5.51 1.22
N ALA A 187 13.06 -5.33 1.20
CA ALA A 187 12.16 -6.03 0.30
C ALA A 187 12.47 -5.73 -1.18
N LEU A 188 12.75 -4.47 -1.52
CA LEU A 188 13.17 -4.04 -2.85
C LEU A 188 14.49 -4.67 -3.26
N CYS A 189 15.51 -4.64 -2.39
CA CYS A 189 16.81 -5.25 -2.67
C CYS A 189 16.68 -6.76 -2.97
N LEU A 190 15.87 -7.48 -2.19
CA LEU A 190 15.62 -8.90 -2.42
C LEU A 190 14.85 -9.15 -3.72
N ALA A 191 13.83 -8.33 -4.01
CA ALA A 191 13.05 -8.42 -5.24
C ALA A 191 13.92 -8.16 -6.49
N VAL A 192 14.80 -7.15 -6.44
CA VAL A 192 15.75 -6.88 -7.54
C VAL A 192 16.79 -7.99 -7.67
N TRP A 193 17.29 -8.50 -6.55
CA TRP A 193 18.28 -9.58 -6.58
C TRP A 193 17.75 -10.84 -7.26
N ILE A 194 16.53 -11.28 -6.91
CA ILE A 194 15.95 -12.48 -7.52
C ILE A 194 15.71 -12.29 -9.02
N VAL A 195 15.36 -11.08 -9.46
CA VAL A 195 15.21 -10.74 -10.89
C VAL A 195 16.53 -10.86 -11.62
N ILE A 196 17.58 -10.25 -11.09
CA ILE A 196 18.91 -10.30 -11.70
C ILE A 196 19.39 -11.76 -11.77
N LYS A 197 19.21 -12.52 -10.68
CA LYS A 197 19.55 -13.94 -10.63
C LYS A 197 18.79 -14.73 -11.69
N HIS A 198 17.47 -14.57 -11.77
CA HIS A 198 16.63 -15.33 -12.69
C HIS A 198 16.92 -14.97 -14.16
N PHE A 199 17.16 -13.69 -14.45
CA PHE A 199 17.54 -13.25 -15.79
C PHE A 199 18.89 -13.82 -16.22
N ARG A 200 19.88 -13.86 -15.31
CA ARG A 200 21.18 -14.50 -15.55
C ARG A 200 21.09 -16.01 -15.76
N GLU A 201 20.15 -16.68 -15.09
CA GLU A 201 19.90 -18.12 -15.26
C GLU A 201 19.16 -18.42 -16.57
N LEU A 202 18.15 -17.62 -16.92
CA LEU A 202 17.42 -17.72 -18.18
C LEU A 202 18.30 -17.43 -19.39
N GLN A 203 19.24 -16.49 -19.29
CA GLN A 203 20.21 -16.25 -20.35
C GLN A 203 21.09 -17.48 -20.66
N LYS A 204 21.16 -18.45 -19.73
CA LYS A 204 21.90 -19.71 -19.89
C LYS A 204 21.03 -20.88 -20.37
N SER A 205 19.70 -20.75 -20.41
CA SER A 205 18.80 -21.86 -20.77
C SER A 205 17.60 -21.40 -21.61
N PRO A 206 17.44 -21.86 -22.87
CA PRO A 206 16.40 -21.37 -23.79
C PRO A 206 15.00 -21.96 -23.56
N THR A 207 14.82 -22.83 -22.55
CA THR A 207 13.66 -23.75 -22.46
C THR A 207 12.44 -23.19 -21.70
N GLY A 208 12.40 -21.89 -21.38
CA GLY A 208 11.45 -21.34 -20.39
C GLY A 208 10.56 -20.19 -20.85
N ALA A 209 9.96 -20.24 -22.05
CA ALA A 209 9.14 -19.14 -22.57
C ALA A 209 7.93 -18.80 -21.67
N ASN A 210 7.18 -19.81 -21.19
CA ASN A 210 5.97 -19.57 -20.38
C ASN A 210 6.28 -19.09 -18.95
N ILE A 211 7.42 -19.50 -18.38
CA ILE A 211 7.87 -19.04 -17.05
C ILE A 211 8.32 -17.59 -17.11
N ARG A 212 8.90 -17.16 -18.25
CA ARG A 212 9.31 -15.77 -18.49
C ARG A 212 8.13 -14.82 -18.43
N ASP A 213 7.01 -15.16 -19.06
CA ASP A 213 5.86 -14.26 -19.14
C ASP A 213 5.14 -14.12 -17.78
N CYS A 214 5.02 -15.21 -17.01
CA CYS A 214 4.57 -15.18 -15.61
C CYS A 214 5.40 -14.23 -14.75
N PHE A 215 6.72 -14.40 -14.82
CA PHE A 215 7.65 -13.63 -14.03
C PHE A 215 7.61 -12.15 -14.43
N VAL A 216 7.50 -11.83 -15.72
CA VAL A 216 7.40 -10.46 -16.23
C VAL A 216 6.13 -9.75 -15.74
N VAL A 217 4.97 -10.41 -15.75
CA VAL A 217 3.71 -9.83 -15.25
C VAL A 217 3.79 -9.56 -13.75
N LEU A 218 4.26 -10.54 -12.97
CA LEU A 218 4.47 -10.39 -11.52
C LEU A 218 5.43 -9.23 -11.24
N MET A 219 6.51 -9.14 -12.00
CA MET A 219 7.53 -8.10 -11.86
C MET A 219 7.02 -6.71 -12.19
N ARG A 220 6.22 -6.54 -13.25
CA ARG A 220 5.68 -5.23 -13.62
C ARG A 220 4.85 -4.62 -12.48
N SER A 221 4.05 -5.44 -11.80
CA SER A 221 3.23 -4.97 -10.68
C SER A 221 4.10 -4.59 -9.46
N HIS A 222 5.12 -5.38 -9.15
CA HIS A 222 6.06 -5.10 -8.06
C HIS A 222 6.90 -3.85 -8.30
N MET A 223 7.37 -3.64 -9.53
CA MET A 223 8.17 -2.47 -9.88
C MET A 223 7.39 -1.16 -9.69
N LEU A 224 6.12 -1.11 -10.08
CA LEU A 224 5.29 0.09 -9.88
C LEU A 224 5.09 0.40 -8.39
N TYR A 225 4.87 -0.62 -7.56
CA TYR A 225 4.80 -0.47 -6.11
C TYR A 225 6.11 0.10 -5.55
N PHE A 226 7.24 -0.51 -5.89
CA PHE A 226 8.54 -0.08 -5.37
C PHE A 226 9.00 1.29 -5.87
N ILE A 227 8.68 1.66 -7.12
CA ILE A 227 8.95 3.01 -7.64
C ILE A 227 8.15 4.03 -6.83
N THR A 228 6.86 3.78 -6.61
CA THR A 228 6.00 4.68 -5.84
C THR A 228 6.46 4.77 -4.38
N PHE A 229 6.86 3.64 -3.80
CA PHE A 229 7.46 3.61 -2.46
C PHE A 229 8.77 4.41 -2.37
N ALA A 230 9.64 4.32 -3.38
CA ALA A 230 10.88 5.11 -3.39
C ALA A 230 10.56 6.61 -3.42
N ILE A 231 9.55 7.02 -4.22
CA ILE A 231 9.06 8.40 -4.24
C ILE A 231 8.56 8.82 -2.85
N VAL A 232 7.67 8.03 -2.25
CA VAL A 232 7.12 8.30 -0.89
C VAL A 232 8.22 8.38 0.15
N SER A 233 9.20 7.49 0.10
CA SER A 233 10.36 7.50 1.00
C SER A 233 11.22 8.76 0.84
N CYS A 234 11.43 9.23 -0.38
CA CYS A 234 12.12 10.49 -0.62
C CYS A 234 11.36 11.69 -0.02
N PHE A 235 10.02 11.69 -0.12
CA PHE A 235 9.19 12.71 0.52
C PHE A 235 9.31 12.65 2.06
N ASN A 236 9.16 11.46 2.64
CA ASN A 236 9.25 11.28 4.10
C ASN A 236 10.63 11.56 4.68
N LEU A 237 11.71 11.28 3.94
CA LEU A 237 13.06 11.65 4.37
C LEU A 237 13.30 13.15 4.28
N GLY A 238 12.76 13.83 3.26
CA GLY A 238 12.92 15.27 3.14
C GLY A 238 12.10 16.07 4.16
N THR A 239 11.00 15.52 4.70
CA THR A 239 10.28 16.15 5.83
C THR A 239 11.12 16.20 7.12
N LEU A 240 12.13 15.33 7.25
CA LEU A 240 13.08 15.37 8.39
C LEU A 240 14.12 16.50 8.26
N SER A 241 14.17 17.21 7.13
CA SER A 241 15.13 18.28 6.91
C SER A 241 14.80 19.51 7.78
N PRO A 242 15.76 20.06 8.55
CA PRO A 242 15.55 21.25 9.37
C PRO A 242 15.36 22.53 8.54
N ASN A 243 15.69 22.51 7.24
CA ASN A 243 15.60 23.66 6.33
C ASN A 243 14.20 23.87 5.75
N MET A 244 13.23 23.00 6.05
CA MET A 244 11.83 23.16 5.66
C MET A 244 11.19 24.29 6.48
N SER A 245 11.42 25.54 6.04
CA SER A 245 10.79 26.73 6.63
C SER A 245 9.27 26.58 6.74
N SER A 246 8.72 26.86 7.91
CA SER A 246 7.29 26.72 8.18
C SER A 246 6.50 27.73 7.32
N LEU A 247 5.49 27.22 6.60
CA LEU A 247 4.45 27.96 5.86
C LEU A 247 4.77 28.46 4.44
N SER A 248 5.90 28.10 3.82
CA SER A 248 6.13 28.45 2.41
C SER A 248 5.15 27.74 1.46
N VAL A 249 4.91 28.35 0.29
CA VAL A 249 4.10 27.73 -0.78
C VAL A 249 4.69 26.38 -1.18
N GLY A 250 6.00 26.32 -1.42
CA GLY A 250 6.68 25.10 -1.84
C GLY A 250 6.53 23.95 -0.85
N VAL A 251 6.55 24.25 0.45
CA VAL A 251 6.36 23.25 1.52
C VAL A 251 4.94 22.69 1.49
N SER A 252 3.91 23.52 1.23
CA SER A 252 2.52 23.06 1.10
C SER A 252 2.38 22.04 -0.03
N PHE A 253 2.98 22.33 -1.19
CA PHE A 253 2.98 21.41 -2.33
C PHE A 253 3.79 20.14 -2.05
N TYR A 254 4.91 20.26 -1.34
CA TYR A 254 5.73 19.11 -0.96
C TYR A 254 4.94 18.10 -0.11
N TYR A 255 4.29 18.57 0.96
CA TYR A 255 3.43 17.73 1.80
C TYR A 255 2.21 17.21 1.03
N GLY A 256 1.58 18.05 0.20
CA GLY A 256 0.42 17.64 -0.60
C GLY A 256 0.73 16.55 -1.63
N ILE A 257 1.86 16.65 -2.34
CA ILE A 257 2.31 15.61 -3.28
C ILE A 257 2.70 14.34 -2.53
N GLY A 258 3.38 14.47 -1.39
CA GLY A 258 3.70 13.35 -0.51
C GLY A 258 2.45 12.58 -0.07
N GLU A 259 1.40 13.30 0.33
CA GLU A 259 0.11 12.72 0.74
C GLU A 259 -0.54 11.92 -0.40
N VAL A 260 -0.60 12.49 -1.61
CA VAL A 260 -1.15 11.79 -2.78
C VAL A 260 -0.33 10.55 -3.13
N ALA A 261 1.00 10.65 -3.09
CA ALA A 261 1.89 9.52 -3.36
C ALA A 261 1.73 8.41 -2.31
N GLN A 262 1.60 8.78 -1.03
CA GLN A 262 1.38 7.85 0.08
C GLN A 262 0.03 7.15 -0.06
N ALA A 263 -1.04 7.88 -0.35
CA ALA A 263 -2.36 7.30 -0.60
C ALA A 263 -2.34 6.34 -1.80
N MET A 264 -1.63 6.69 -2.87
CA MET A 264 -1.44 5.83 -4.05
C MET A 264 -0.71 4.53 -3.67
N GLN A 265 0.38 4.62 -2.92
CA GLN A 265 1.13 3.45 -2.48
C GLN A 265 0.26 2.54 -1.59
N MET A 266 -0.37 3.11 -0.57
CA MET A 266 -1.07 2.37 0.48
C MET A 266 -2.39 1.76 -0.01
N PHE A 267 -3.21 2.55 -0.70
CA PHE A 267 -4.62 2.22 -0.95
C PHE A 267 -4.94 1.84 -2.39
N VAL A 268 -4.04 2.13 -3.34
CA VAL A 268 -4.23 1.80 -4.76
C VAL A 268 -3.31 0.64 -5.17
N LEU A 269 -2.00 0.79 -4.98
CA LEU A 269 -1.04 -0.20 -5.47
C LEU A 269 -1.05 -1.49 -4.68
N GLY A 270 -1.20 -1.43 -3.35
CA GLY A 270 -1.36 -2.61 -2.49
C GLY A 270 -2.48 -3.56 -2.95
N PRO A 271 -3.73 -3.06 -3.09
CA PRO A 271 -4.84 -3.84 -3.63
C PRO A 271 -4.63 -4.31 -5.07
N ARG A 272 -4.13 -3.44 -5.97
CA ARG A 272 -3.88 -3.80 -7.38
C ARG A 272 -2.86 -4.91 -7.56
N LEU A 273 -1.83 -4.95 -6.70
CA LEU A 273 -0.89 -6.06 -6.65
C LEU A 273 -1.67 -7.38 -6.51
N ILE A 274 -2.54 -7.50 -5.50
CA ILE A 274 -3.28 -8.74 -5.22
C ILE A 274 -4.19 -9.13 -6.39
N LEU A 275 -4.91 -8.17 -6.97
CA LEU A 275 -5.80 -8.41 -8.11
C LEU A 275 -5.03 -8.95 -9.33
N SER A 276 -3.89 -8.34 -9.69
CA SER A 276 -3.12 -8.77 -10.87
C SER A 276 -2.61 -10.21 -10.75
N LEU A 277 -2.25 -10.63 -9.54
CA LEU A 277 -1.82 -12.01 -9.29
C LEU A 277 -2.97 -13.01 -9.44
N ARG A 278 -4.17 -12.65 -8.97
CA ARG A 278 -5.36 -13.50 -9.07
C ARG A 278 -5.87 -13.62 -10.48
N GLU A 279 -5.93 -12.49 -11.19
CA GLU A 279 -6.30 -12.46 -12.59
C GLU A 279 -5.37 -13.37 -13.41
N TYR A 280 -4.07 -13.27 -13.17
CA TYR A 280 -3.09 -14.15 -13.80
C TYR A 280 -3.30 -15.63 -13.46
N HIS A 281 -3.55 -15.96 -12.18
CA HIS A 281 -3.81 -17.33 -11.78
C HIS A 281 -5.12 -17.87 -12.39
N ALA A 282 -6.17 -17.06 -12.47
CA ALA A 282 -7.43 -17.42 -13.10
C ALA A 282 -7.24 -17.71 -14.60
N GLN A 283 -6.48 -16.87 -15.31
CA GLN A 283 -6.13 -17.09 -16.72
C GLN A 283 -5.34 -18.39 -16.93
N LEU A 284 -4.39 -18.70 -16.05
CA LEU A 284 -3.64 -19.95 -16.11
C LEU A 284 -4.52 -21.19 -15.94
N VAL A 285 -5.49 -21.15 -15.03
CA VAL A 285 -6.43 -22.27 -14.82
C VAL A 285 -7.29 -22.49 -16.06
N VAL A 286 -7.85 -21.42 -16.63
CA VAL A 286 -8.66 -21.50 -17.86
C VAL A 286 -7.85 -22.07 -19.03
N ASN A 287 -6.62 -21.59 -19.24
CA ASN A 287 -5.76 -22.08 -20.31
C ASN A 287 -5.35 -23.56 -20.12
N SER A 288 -5.16 -24.00 -18.87
CA SER A 288 -4.87 -25.40 -18.55
C SER A 288 -6.06 -26.31 -18.84
N ASP A 289 -7.27 -25.87 -18.48
CA ASP A 289 -8.50 -26.62 -18.74
C ASP A 289 -8.74 -26.72 -20.27
N GLU A 290 -8.61 -25.62 -21.02
CA GLU A 290 -8.70 -25.63 -22.49
C GLU A 290 -7.67 -26.57 -23.15
N GLY A 291 -6.41 -26.55 -22.69
CA GLY A 291 -5.39 -27.48 -23.19
C GLY A 291 -5.67 -28.96 -22.88
N THR A 292 -6.37 -29.22 -21.77
CA THR A 292 -6.82 -30.56 -21.38
C THR A 292 -8.02 -31.01 -22.24
N TYR A 293 -8.92 -30.09 -22.62
CA TYR A 293 -10.02 -30.38 -23.54
C TYR A 293 -9.54 -30.64 -24.98
N ILE A 294 -8.51 -29.93 -25.45
CA ILE A 294 -7.93 -30.14 -26.79
C ILE A 294 -7.19 -31.49 -26.87
N THR A 295 -6.43 -31.87 -25.83
CA THR A 295 -5.72 -33.16 -25.79
C THR A 295 -6.65 -34.36 -25.65
N THR A 296 -7.83 -34.20 -25.08
CA THR A 296 -8.85 -35.27 -25.01
C THR A 296 -9.64 -35.43 -26.31
N MET A 297 -9.70 -34.42 -27.19
CA MET A 297 -10.29 -34.55 -28.52
C MET A 297 -9.38 -35.27 -29.53
N ASP A 298 -8.05 -35.17 -29.40
CA ASP A 298 -7.08 -35.74 -30.36
C ASP A 298 -6.69 -37.22 -30.13
N PHE A 299 -7.24 -37.89 -29.11
CA PHE A 299 -6.93 -39.29 -28.79
C PHE A 299 -8.04 -40.31 -29.11
N ASN A 300 -8.82 -40.05 -30.16
CA ASN A 300 -9.77 -41.01 -30.75
C ASN A 300 -9.54 -41.17 -32.26
N LEU A 301 -8.32 -41.47 -32.70
CA LEU A 301 -8.11 -42.06 -34.02
C LEU A 301 -8.16 -43.61 -33.91
N PRO A 302 -9.13 -44.30 -34.55
CA PRO A 302 -9.17 -45.75 -34.58
C PRO A 302 -7.96 -46.29 -35.36
N GLY A 303 -7.19 -47.19 -34.73
CA GLY A 303 -6.08 -47.87 -35.37
C GLY A 303 -6.50 -48.60 -36.64
N HIS A 304 -5.83 -48.31 -37.74
CA HIS A 304 -5.95 -49.09 -38.97
C HIS A 304 -5.48 -50.52 -38.72
N ALA A 305 -6.40 -51.46 -38.94
CA ALA A 305 -6.18 -52.89 -38.87
C ALA A 305 -5.09 -53.35 -39.85
N SER A 306 -4.09 -54.03 -39.31
CA SER A 306 -3.17 -54.89 -40.06
C SER A 306 -3.93 -56.17 -40.46
N THR A 307 -4.18 -56.35 -41.76
CA THR A 307 -4.53 -57.66 -42.33
C THR A 307 -3.32 -58.23 -43.05
N GLY A 308 -2.52 -59.02 -42.32
CA GLY A 308 -1.62 -60.00 -42.92
C GLY A 308 -2.40 -61.28 -43.20
N GLY A 309 -2.54 -61.64 -44.49
CA GLY A 309 -3.06 -62.93 -44.93
C GLY A 309 -2.02 -63.63 -45.78
N SER A 310 -1.52 -64.75 -45.27
CA SER A 310 -0.67 -65.72 -45.98
C SER A 310 -1.55 -66.81 -46.62
N VAL A 311 -1.50 -66.94 -47.95
CA VAL A 311 -1.19 -68.17 -48.73
C VAL A 311 -0.69 -67.71 -50.09
#